data_AF-A0A1H2U9C7-F1
#
_entry.id   AF-A0A1H2U9C7-F1
#
_cell.length_a   1.000
_cell.length_b   1.000
_cell.length_c   1.000
_cell.angle_alpha   90.00
_cell.angle_beta   90.00
_cell.angle_gamma   90.00
#
_symmetry.space_group_name_H-M   'P 1'
#
loop_
_entity.id
_entity.type
_entity.pdbx_description
1 polymer ?
#
loop_
_entity_poly.entity_id
_entity_poly.type
_entity_poly.pdbx_seq_one_letter_code
_entity_poly.pdbx_strand_id
1 'polypeptide(L)'
;MYKSSDFTKPLYKTKDIMDILNVSYSTIKNYDKSGKLKFTRTEKGRRVVFRDDLLDYLEETGMLYRDTDYEKRDVIYARVSSNEQKAKGDLDRQAVFLMENVDDLYKPIVLKEVGSGLNDKRTKIQELIKLVLDGKVLRVFVTYRDRLTRFGYHYLEAMFLYYGVPIIVVKDEEKQKSVEEELVEDMMSLVASFSGKSYGLRSRKRREKNKMMSQKNKELLSELMAASYAKDTLEKIEKLLSESDDSVIEKRKLTVILSQNSEDDFFE
;
A
#
# COMPACT_ATOMS: atom_id res chain seq x y z
N MET A 1 -21.01 21.18 -31.87
CA MET A 1 -20.44 20.66 -30.61
C MET A 1 -19.43 19.59 -30.95
N TYR A 2 -18.24 19.66 -30.38
CA TYR A 2 -17.14 18.71 -30.56
C TYR A 2 -17.17 17.66 -29.47
N LYS A 3 -16.85 16.41 -29.79
CA LYS A 3 -16.70 15.36 -28.78
C LYS A 3 -15.31 15.41 -28.17
N SER A 4 -15.19 15.09 -26.89
CA SER A 4 -13.87 14.97 -26.24
C SER A 4 -13.00 13.88 -26.88
N SER A 5 -13.63 12.82 -27.40
CA SER A 5 -12.94 11.74 -28.13
C SER A 5 -12.44 12.15 -29.52
N ASP A 6 -12.98 13.22 -30.13
CA ASP A 6 -12.50 13.74 -31.42
C ASP A 6 -11.06 14.27 -31.30
N PHE A 7 -10.61 14.58 -30.07
CA PHE A 7 -9.29 15.14 -29.80
C PHE A 7 -8.29 14.09 -29.29
N THR A 8 -7.63 13.38 -30.21
CA THR A 8 -6.67 12.31 -29.88
C THR A 8 -5.21 12.74 -29.83
N LYS A 9 -4.86 13.92 -30.37
CA LYS A 9 -3.47 14.39 -30.40
C LYS A 9 -3.10 15.03 -29.05
N PRO A 10 -1.86 14.87 -28.55
CA PRO A 10 -1.43 15.53 -27.32
C PRO A 10 -1.33 17.06 -27.46
N LEU A 11 -1.09 17.54 -28.69
CA LEU A 11 -1.00 18.96 -29.02
C LEU A 11 -1.56 19.25 -30.41
N TYR A 12 -2.07 20.47 -30.57
CA TYR A 12 -2.68 20.98 -31.80
C TYR A 12 -1.92 22.19 -32.31
N LYS A 13 -1.56 22.18 -33.60
CA LYS A 13 -0.86 23.30 -34.24
C LYS A 13 -1.88 24.37 -34.61
N THR A 14 -1.38 25.57 -34.90
CA THR A 14 -2.23 26.71 -35.32
C THR A 14 -3.21 26.34 -36.43
N LYS A 15 -2.77 25.58 -37.44
CA LYS A 15 -3.65 25.14 -38.53
C LYS A 15 -4.79 24.25 -38.02
N ASP A 16 -4.48 23.26 -37.19
CA ASP A 16 -5.51 22.37 -36.62
C ASP A 16 -6.56 23.19 -35.85
N ILE A 17 -6.13 24.18 -35.05
CA ILE A 17 -7.04 25.02 -34.25
C ILE A 17 -7.89 25.94 -35.12
N MET A 18 -7.33 26.49 -36.21
CA MET A 18 -8.11 27.25 -37.18
C MET A 18 -9.22 26.42 -37.78
N ASP A 19 -8.91 25.18 -38.16
CA ASP A 19 -9.86 24.25 -38.75
C ASP A 19 -10.94 23.84 -37.71
N ILE A 20 -10.54 23.53 -36.47
CA ILE A 20 -11.46 23.16 -35.36
C ILE A 20 -12.36 24.34 -34.97
N LEU A 21 -11.83 25.53 -34.76
CA LEU A 21 -12.64 26.66 -34.31
C LEU A 21 -13.36 27.37 -35.47
N ASN A 22 -13.06 26.98 -36.71
CA ASN A 22 -13.50 27.64 -37.94
C ASN A 22 -13.20 29.15 -37.90
N VAL A 23 -11.95 29.50 -37.57
CA VAL A 23 -11.50 30.90 -37.44
C VAL A 23 -10.28 31.19 -38.29
N SER A 24 -10.13 32.47 -38.63
CA SER A 24 -8.97 32.95 -39.38
C SER A 24 -7.68 32.91 -38.54
N TYR A 25 -6.54 32.92 -39.22
CA TYR A 25 -5.22 33.04 -38.58
C TYR A 25 -5.08 34.33 -37.75
N SER A 26 -5.67 35.43 -38.21
CA SER A 26 -5.69 36.71 -37.50
C SER A 26 -6.42 36.59 -36.17
N THR A 27 -7.53 35.84 -36.13
CA THR A 27 -8.28 35.56 -34.91
C THR A 27 -7.43 34.78 -33.91
N ILE A 28 -6.69 33.75 -34.37
CA ILE A 28 -5.78 32.98 -33.50
C ILE A 28 -4.69 33.85 -32.90
N LYS A 29 -4.10 34.77 -33.70
CA LYS A 29 -3.14 35.74 -33.18
C LYS A 29 -3.74 36.64 -32.10
N ASN A 30 -4.99 37.04 -32.24
CA ASN A 30 -5.67 37.85 -31.24
C ASN A 30 -5.95 37.05 -29.96
N TYR A 31 -6.36 35.78 -30.08
CA TYR A 31 -6.58 34.90 -28.92
C TYR A 31 -5.30 34.65 -28.12
N ASP A 32 -4.18 34.48 -28.81
CA ASP A 32 -2.84 34.37 -28.21
C ASP A 32 -2.43 35.66 -27.48
N LYS A 33 -2.69 36.83 -28.06
CA LYS A 33 -2.41 38.12 -27.42
C LYS A 33 -3.32 38.41 -26.23
N SER A 34 -4.59 38.06 -26.33
CA SER A 34 -5.58 38.33 -25.29
C SER A 34 -5.60 37.26 -24.19
N GLY A 35 -4.85 36.17 -24.35
CA GLY A 35 -4.87 35.03 -23.42
C GLY A 35 -6.17 34.23 -23.43
N LYS A 36 -7.04 34.44 -24.43
CA LYS A 36 -8.34 33.75 -24.53
C LYS A 36 -8.19 32.24 -24.75
N LEU A 37 -7.08 31.82 -25.35
CA LEU A 37 -6.68 30.42 -25.47
C LEU A 37 -5.19 30.33 -25.08
N LYS A 38 -4.83 29.33 -24.28
CA LYS A 38 -3.46 29.17 -23.77
C LYS A 38 -2.55 28.57 -24.85
N PHE A 39 -1.72 29.42 -25.47
CA PHE A 39 -0.72 28.97 -26.45
C PHE A 39 0.64 28.75 -25.79
N THR A 40 1.23 27.60 -26.10
CA THR A 40 2.63 27.29 -25.82
C THR A 40 3.47 27.44 -27.09
N ARG A 41 4.78 27.66 -26.95
CA ARG A 41 5.72 27.72 -28.06
C ARG A 41 6.59 26.48 -28.10
N THR A 42 6.76 25.92 -29.29
CA THR A 42 7.80 24.91 -29.52
C THR A 42 9.17 25.57 -29.55
N GLU A 43 10.24 24.77 -29.51
CA GLU A 43 11.64 25.25 -29.63
C GLU A 43 11.86 26.13 -30.88
N LYS A 44 11.10 25.90 -31.95
CA LYS A 44 11.14 26.68 -33.19
C LYS A 44 10.20 27.90 -33.18
N GLY A 45 9.69 28.31 -32.01
CA GLY A 45 8.85 29.49 -31.82
C GLY A 45 7.40 29.36 -32.35
N ARG A 46 6.96 28.15 -32.75
CA ARG A 46 5.62 27.95 -33.32
C ARG A 46 4.56 27.81 -32.24
N ARG A 47 3.38 28.40 -32.46
CA ARG A 47 2.20 28.30 -31.58
C ARG A 47 1.63 26.90 -31.61
N VAL A 48 1.48 26.30 -30.43
CA VAL A 48 0.79 25.03 -30.20
C VAL A 48 -0.10 25.17 -28.97
N VAL A 49 -1.20 24.43 -28.91
CA VAL A 49 -2.07 24.35 -27.73
C VAL A 49 -2.11 22.88 -27.30
N PHE A 50 -2.00 22.63 -26.00
CA PHE A 50 -2.14 21.28 -25.47
C PHE A 50 -3.60 20.83 -25.55
N ARG A 51 -3.80 19.51 -25.58
CA ARG A 51 -5.13 18.93 -25.63
C ARG A 51 -6.04 19.47 -24.53
N ASP A 52 -5.57 19.50 -23.29
CA ASP A 52 -6.39 19.86 -22.14
C ASP A 52 -6.78 21.35 -22.17
N ASP A 53 -5.83 22.25 -22.48
CA ASP A 53 -6.11 23.68 -22.66
C ASP A 53 -7.15 23.96 -23.78
N LEU A 54 -7.13 23.16 -24.85
CA LEU A 54 -8.11 23.28 -25.93
C LEU A 54 -9.49 22.78 -25.50
N LEU A 55 -9.55 21.67 -24.76
CA LEU A 55 -10.80 21.12 -24.24
C LEU A 55 -11.43 22.08 -23.22
N ASP A 56 -10.64 22.64 -22.30
CA ASP A 56 -11.09 23.62 -21.32
C ASP A 56 -11.74 24.83 -22.03
N TYR A 57 -11.08 25.37 -23.06
CA TYR A 57 -11.65 26.46 -23.85
C TYR A 57 -12.96 26.08 -24.56
N LEU A 58 -13.03 24.88 -25.14
CA LEU A 58 -14.25 24.40 -25.79
C LEU A 58 -15.39 24.18 -24.78
N GLU A 59 -15.08 23.77 -23.56
CA GLU A 59 -16.03 23.60 -22.47
C GLU A 59 -16.56 24.96 -21.98
N GLU A 60 -15.67 25.91 -21.71
CA GLU A 60 -16.04 27.29 -21.31
C GLU A 60 -16.91 27.98 -22.35
N THR A 61 -16.68 27.71 -23.64
CA THR A 61 -17.45 28.28 -24.74
C THR A 61 -18.72 27.49 -25.09
N GLY A 62 -19.04 26.43 -24.35
CA GLY A 62 -20.21 25.57 -24.58
C GLY A 62 -20.16 24.79 -25.89
N MET A 63 -18.98 24.65 -26.50
CA MET A 63 -18.74 23.94 -27.75
C MET A 63 -18.27 22.50 -27.54
N LEU A 64 -17.85 22.12 -26.33
CA LEU A 64 -17.46 20.76 -25.98
C LEU A 64 -18.64 19.92 -25.50
N TYR A 65 -18.69 18.69 -25.99
CA TYR A 65 -19.52 17.62 -25.49
C TYR A 65 -18.58 16.51 -24.97
N ARG A 66 -18.58 16.25 -23.65
CA ARG A 66 -17.78 15.18 -23.05
C ARG A 66 -18.44 13.82 -23.33
N ASP A 67 -18.22 13.31 -24.53
CA ASP A 67 -18.75 12.02 -24.96
C ASP A 67 -18.12 10.81 -24.24
N THR A 68 -17.03 11.01 -23.51
CA THR A 68 -16.52 10.05 -22.52
C THR A 68 -17.54 9.76 -21.42
N ASP A 69 -18.50 10.66 -21.16
CA ASP A 69 -19.53 10.44 -20.14
C ASP A 69 -20.60 9.42 -20.57
N TYR A 70 -20.72 9.10 -21.87
CA TYR A 70 -21.63 8.04 -22.32
C TYR A 70 -21.20 6.64 -21.90
N GLU A 71 -19.89 6.44 -21.69
CA GLU A 71 -19.36 5.19 -21.15
C GLU A 71 -19.42 5.15 -19.62
N LYS A 72 -19.39 6.31 -18.97
CA LYS A 72 -19.46 6.41 -17.52
C LYS A 72 -20.79 5.90 -16.98
N ARG A 73 -20.71 5.33 -15.79
CA ARG A 73 -21.83 4.72 -15.07
C ARG A 73 -21.86 5.24 -13.65
N ASP A 74 -23.06 5.41 -13.10
CA ASP A 74 -23.19 5.49 -11.65
C ASP A 74 -22.89 4.12 -11.03
N VAL A 75 -22.18 4.12 -9.91
CA VAL A 75 -21.88 2.87 -9.19
C VAL A 75 -22.53 2.90 -7.83
N ILE A 76 -23.39 1.92 -7.56
CA ILE A 76 -23.94 1.65 -6.25
C ILE A 76 -23.03 0.63 -5.58
N TYR A 77 -22.42 1.00 -4.45
CA TYR A 77 -21.57 0.11 -3.69
C TYR A 77 -22.24 -0.26 -2.36
N ALA A 78 -22.55 -1.55 -2.18
CA ALA A 78 -23.18 -2.10 -0.99
C ALA A 78 -22.27 -3.13 -0.32
N ARG A 79 -22.19 -3.08 1.01
CA ARG A 79 -21.34 -3.98 1.81
C ARG A 79 -22.03 -4.44 3.09
N VAL A 80 -21.80 -5.69 3.44
CA VAL A 80 -22.03 -6.25 4.79
C VAL A 80 -20.76 -6.93 5.30
N SER A 81 -20.59 -7.03 6.62
CA SER A 81 -19.38 -7.65 7.20
C SER A 81 -19.42 -9.17 7.16
N SER A 82 -20.60 -9.78 7.29
CA SER A 82 -20.76 -11.24 7.42
C SER A 82 -21.69 -11.87 6.38
N ASN A 83 -21.49 -13.17 6.13
CA ASN A 83 -22.41 -13.95 5.28
C ASN A 83 -23.80 -14.09 5.91
N GLU A 84 -23.92 -13.98 7.23
CA GLU A 84 -25.20 -14.03 7.93
C GLU A 84 -26.07 -12.81 7.58
N GLN A 85 -25.48 -11.61 7.58
CA GLN A 85 -26.16 -10.39 7.14
C GLN A 85 -26.59 -10.48 5.66
N LYS A 86 -25.75 -11.09 4.82
CA LYS A 86 -26.13 -11.41 3.43
C LYS A 86 -27.34 -12.34 3.38
N ALA A 87 -27.36 -13.41 4.17
CA ALA A 87 -28.48 -14.36 4.21
C ALA A 87 -29.77 -13.71 4.74
N LYS A 88 -29.67 -12.74 5.66
CA LYS A 88 -30.78 -11.90 6.14
C LYS A 88 -31.30 -10.90 5.08
N GLY A 89 -30.62 -10.81 3.93
CA GLY A 89 -30.97 -9.93 2.82
C GLY A 89 -30.49 -8.48 2.99
N ASP A 90 -29.63 -8.20 3.99
CA ASP A 90 -29.22 -6.82 4.27
C ASP A 90 -28.43 -6.18 3.13
N LEU A 91 -27.64 -6.98 2.43
CA LEU A 91 -26.84 -6.54 1.29
C LEU A 91 -27.72 -6.16 0.10
N ASP A 92 -28.78 -6.93 -0.16
CA ASP A 92 -29.71 -6.67 -1.25
C ASP A 92 -30.59 -5.46 -0.92
N ARG A 93 -31.08 -5.37 0.31
CA ARG A 93 -31.85 -4.20 0.79
C ARG A 93 -31.06 -2.90 0.66
N GLN A 94 -29.77 -2.88 1.00
CA GLN A 94 -28.93 -1.69 0.81
C GLN A 94 -28.87 -1.26 -0.67
N ALA A 95 -28.69 -2.21 -1.58
CA ALA A 95 -28.65 -1.90 -3.01
C ALA A 95 -30.01 -1.41 -3.53
N VAL A 96 -31.11 -2.04 -3.11
CA VAL A 96 -32.47 -1.64 -3.47
C VAL A 96 -32.80 -0.25 -2.92
N PHE A 97 -32.48 0.02 -1.65
CA PHE A 97 -32.66 1.33 -1.04
C PHE A 97 -31.98 2.43 -1.86
N LEU A 98 -30.72 2.23 -2.28
CA LEU A 98 -30.00 3.20 -3.11
C LEU A 98 -30.58 3.33 -4.52
N MET A 99 -31.14 2.26 -5.09
CA MET A 99 -31.83 2.34 -6.39
C MET A 99 -33.16 3.08 -6.30
N GLU A 100 -33.88 2.98 -5.19
CA GLU A 100 -35.20 3.59 -4.99
C GLU A 100 -35.14 5.04 -4.48
N ASN A 101 -34.08 5.42 -3.77
CA ASN A 101 -33.95 6.74 -3.15
C ASN A 101 -33.03 7.71 -3.92
N VAL A 102 -32.58 7.32 -5.12
CA VAL A 102 -31.79 8.16 -6.02
C VAL A 102 -32.50 8.26 -7.37
N ASP A 103 -33.19 9.39 -7.59
CA ASP A 103 -34.10 9.57 -8.73
C ASP A 103 -33.39 9.68 -10.09
N ASP A 104 -32.10 10.06 -10.11
CA ASP A 104 -31.36 10.44 -11.32
C ASP A 104 -30.22 9.47 -11.68
N LEU A 105 -30.31 8.19 -11.26
CA LEU A 105 -29.28 7.19 -11.54
C LEU A 105 -29.05 6.99 -13.05
N TYR A 106 -27.81 7.16 -13.48
CA TYR A 106 -27.38 7.00 -14.86
C TYR A 106 -26.70 5.64 -15.09
N LYS A 107 -27.41 4.72 -15.75
CA LYS A 107 -26.93 3.37 -16.12
C LYS A 107 -26.24 2.66 -14.94
N PRO A 108 -26.91 2.47 -13.78
CA PRO A 108 -26.25 2.06 -12.56
C PRO A 108 -25.60 0.67 -12.66
N ILE A 109 -24.39 0.54 -12.12
CA ILE A 109 -23.74 -0.74 -11.83
C ILE A 109 -23.80 -0.97 -10.33
N VAL A 110 -24.29 -2.15 -9.91
CA VAL A 110 -24.39 -2.51 -8.49
C VAL A 110 -23.24 -3.44 -8.12
N LEU A 111 -22.36 -2.98 -7.22
CA LEU A 111 -21.28 -3.75 -6.64
C LEU A 111 -21.66 -4.16 -5.21
N LYS A 112 -21.88 -5.47 -5.02
CA LYS A 112 -22.24 -6.07 -3.72
C LYS A 112 -21.09 -6.86 -3.16
N GLU A 113 -20.74 -6.62 -1.90
CA GLU A 113 -19.59 -7.25 -1.26
C GLU A 113 -19.91 -7.75 0.15
N VAL A 114 -19.32 -8.89 0.51
CA VAL A 114 -19.29 -9.41 1.88
C VAL A 114 -17.85 -9.37 2.37
N GLY A 115 -17.64 -8.70 3.50
CA GLY A 115 -16.35 -8.63 4.17
C GLY A 115 -16.24 -7.40 5.07
N SER A 116 -15.36 -7.49 6.06
CA SER A 116 -15.07 -6.39 6.99
C SER A 116 -14.60 -5.13 6.26
N GLY A 117 -15.03 -3.97 6.76
CA GLY A 117 -14.57 -2.66 6.29
C GLY A 117 -13.08 -2.41 6.55
N LEU A 118 -12.41 -3.23 7.37
CA LEU A 118 -10.96 -3.20 7.63
C LEU A 118 -10.15 -3.96 6.57
N ASN A 119 -10.78 -4.81 5.76
CA ASN A 119 -10.09 -5.56 4.72
C ASN A 119 -9.93 -4.66 3.48
N ASP A 120 -8.71 -4.20 3.20
CA ASP A 120 -8.38 -3.38 2.04
C ASP A 120 -8.24 -4.18 0.73
N LYS A 121 -8.17 -5.53 0.80
CA LYS A 121 -8.02 -6.43 -0.37
C LYS A 121 -9.36 -6.97 -0.89
N ARG A 122 -10.46 -6.39 -0.46
CA ARG A 122 -11.82 -6.70 -0.89
C ARG A 122 -11.97 -6.58 -2.43
N THR A 123 -12.46 -7.63 -3.09
CA THR A 123 -12.49 -7.70 -4.56
C THR A 123 -13.32 -6.59 -5.21
N LYS A 124 -14.48 -6.24 -4.66
CA LYS A 124 -15.39 -5.26 -5.26
C LYS A 124 -14.96 -3.82 -5.02
N ILE A 125 -14.36 -3.49 -3.88
CA ILE A 125 -13.76 -2.16 -3.70
C ILE A 125 -12.57 -1.96 -4.64
N GLN A 126 -11.76 -3.01 -4.88
CA GLN A 126 -10.66 -2.97 -5.86
C GLN A 126 -11.19 -2.83 -7.29
N GLU A 127 -12.29 -3.51 -7.63
CA GLU A 127 -13.01 -3.33 -8.89
C GLU A 127 -13.50 -1.89 -9.06
N LEU A 128 -14.13 -1.30 -8.03
CA LEU A 128 -14.57 0.10 -8.04
C LEU A 128 -13.41 1.06 -8.27
N ILE A 129 -12.31 0.91 -7.53
CA ILE A 129 -11.13 1.76 -7.69
C ILE A 129 -10.63 1.68 -9.13
N LYS A 130 -10.53 0.48 -9.72
CA LYS A 130 -10.13 0.31 -11.12
C LYS A 130 -11.07 1.01 -12.08
N LEU A 131 -12.39 0.91 -11.88
CA LEU A 131 -13.37 1.62 -12.73
C LEU A 131 -13.20 3.14 -12.65
N VAL A 132 -12.90 3.69 -11.47
CA VAL A 132 -12.62 5.11 -11.29
C VAL A 132 -11.34 5.52 -12.02
N LEU A 133 -10.26 4.75 -11.86
CA LEU A 133 -8.98 5.01 -12.53
C LEU A 133 -9.09 4.93 -14.06
N ASP A 134 -9.93 4.03 -14.56
CA ASP A 134 -10.24 3.88 -15.99
C ASP A 134 -11.16 4.99 -16.52
N GLY A 135 -11.63 5.92 -15.68
CA GLY A 135 -12.54 7.00 -16.07
C GLY A 135 -13.95 6.53 -16.43
N LYS A 136 -14.39 5.37 -15.93
CA LYS A 136 -15.68 4.72 -16.26
C LYS A 136 -16.78 4.99 -15.23
N VAL A 137 -16.50 5.76 -14.20
CA VAL A 137 -17.45 6.06 -13.12
C VAL A 137 -17.84 7.52 -13.18
N LEU A 138 -19.13 7.81 -13.05
CA LEU A 138 -19.66 9.16 -12.93
C LEU A 138 -19.74 9.55 -11.45
N ARG A 139 -20.49 8.78 -10.65
CA ARG A 139 -20.68 8.99 -9.22
C ARG A 139 -20.68 7.65 -8.50
N VAL A 140 -20.31 7.66 -7.22
CA VAL A 140 -20.38 6.47 -6.35
C VAL A 140 -21.41 6.71 -5.26
N PHE A 141 -22.36 5.80 -5.11
CA PHE A 141 -23.41 5.84 -4.11
C PHE A 141 -23.20 4.79 -3.04
N VAL A 142 -23.29 5.20 -1.78
CA VAL A 142 -23.22 4.31 -0.61
C VAL A 142 -24.25 4.73 0.43
N THR A 143 -24.71 3.79 1.25
CA THR A 143 -25.62 4.10 2.35
C THR A 143 -24.90 4.84 3.49
N TYR A 144 -23.66 4.43 3.76
CA TYR A 144 -22.82 4.98 4.81
C TYR A 144 -21.35 5.00 4.40
N ARG A 145 -20.57 5.93 4.97
CA ARG A 145 -19.13 6.06 4.68
C ARG A 145 -18.35 4.77 4.99
N ASP A 146 -18.74 4.08 6.05
CA ASP A 146 -18.11 2.84 6.51
C ASP A 146 -18.39 1.63 5.61
N ARG A 147 -19.31 1.76 4.63
CA ARG A 147 -19.51 0.75 3.61
C ARG A 147 -18.29 0.64 2.73
N LEU A 148 -17.71 1.77 2.28
CA LEU A 148 -16.48 1.75 1.47
C LEU A 148 -15.31 1.21 2.28
N THR A 149 -15.08 1.77 3.47
CA THR A 149 -13.94 1.40 4.32
C THR A 149 -14.15 1.85 5.76
N ARG A 150 -13.63 1.10 6.73
CA ARG A 150 -13.69 1.49 8.14
C ARG A 150 -12.73 2.64 8.45
N PHE A 151 -11.58 2.70 7.76
CA PHE A 151 -10.59 3.77 7.88
C PHE A 151 -10.13 4.27 6.51
N GLY A 152 -9.71 5.53 6.42
CA GLY A 152 -9.18 6.09 5.17
C GLY A 152 -10.26 6.46 4.15
N TYR A 153 -11.52 6.66 4.59
CA TYR A 153 -12.59 7.16 3.72
C TYR A 153 -12.18 8.44 2.99
N HIS A 154 -11.60 9.41 3.71
CA HIS A 154 -11.17 10.67 3.11
C HIS A 154 -10.02 10.52 2.10
N TYR A 155 -9.22 9.46 2.18
CA TYR A 155 -8.22 9.16 1.16
C TYR A 155 -8.88 8.70 -0.14
N LEU A 156 -9.89 7.82 -0.05
CA LEU A 156 -10.68 7.40 -1.20
C LEU A 156 -11.48 8.57 -1.78
N GLU A 157 -12.09 9.39 -0.93
CA GLU A 157 -12.86 10.58 -1.33
C GLU A 157 -11.98 11.57 -2.10
N ALA A 158 -10.82 11.94 -1.55
CA ALA A 158 -9.87 12.83 -2.23
C ALA A 158 -9.38 12.25 -3.56
N MET A 159 -9.08 10.95 -3.61
CA MET A 159 -8.66 10.28 -4.83
C MET A 159 -9.77 10.26 -5.87
N PHE A 160 -10.99 9.88 -5.51
CA PHE A 160 -12.11 9.82 -6.45
C PHE A 160 -12.46 11.22 -6.96
N LEU A 161 -12.44 12.23 -6.09
CA LEU A 161 -12.68 13.62 -6.46
C LEU A 161 -11.62 14.15 -7.45
N TYR A 162 -10.36 13.73 -7.33
CA TYR A 162 -9.32 14.06 -8.31
C TYR A 162 -9.65 13.54 -9.72
N TYR A 163 -10.34 12.40 -9.82
CA TYR A 163 -10.86 11.86 -11.09
C TYR A 163 -12.25 12.42 -11.47
N GLY A 164 -12.75 13.42 -10.74
CA GLY A 164 -14.07 14.01 -10.96
C GLY A 164 -15.23 13.11 -10.55
N VAL A 165 -15.01 12.13 -9.67
CA VAL A 165 -16.01 11.17 -9.22
C VAL A 165 -16.43 11.49 -7.78
N PRO A 166 -17.57 12.16 -7.55
CA PRO A 166 -18.07 12.38 -6.20
C PRO A 166 -18.60 11.10 -5.56
N ILE A 167 -18.41 10.98 -4.25
CA ILE A 167 -19.02 9.93 -3.42
C ILE A 167 -20.25 10.53 -2.73
N ILE A 168 -21.42 9.98 -3.01
CA ILE A 168 -22.71 10.41 -2.46
C ILE A 168 -23.14 9.42 -1.39
N VAL A 169 -23.37 9.94 -0.17
CA VAL A 169 -23.84 9.14 0.97
C VAL A 169 -25.33 9.39 1.15
N VAL A 170 -26.14 8.34 0.96
CA VAL A 170 -27.60 8.39 1.14
C VAL A 170 -27.94 7.62 2.42
N LYS A 171 -28.29 8.34 3.49
CA LYS A 171 -28.46 7.74 4.81
C LYS A 171 -29.76 6.92 4.88
N ASP A 172 -29.65 5.68 5.33
CA ASP A 172 -30.77 4.77 5.62
C ASP A 172 -31.00 4.69 7.13
N GLU A 173 -31.78 5.62 7.70
CA GLU A 173 -31.91 5.83 9.15
C GLU A 173 -32.37 4.58 9.94
N GLU A 174 -32.99 3.60 9.28
CA GLU A 174 -33.53 2.38 9.92
C GLU A 174 -32.45 1.40 10.42
N LYS A 175 -31.18 1.53 9.98
CA LYS A 175 -30.13 0.50 10.18
C LYS A 175 -29.03 0.81 11.20
N GLN A 176 -29.20 1.78 12.09
CA GLN A 176 -28.15 2.13 13.08
C GLN A 176 -27.67 0.95 13.94
N LYS A 177 -28.56 0.06 14.40
CA LYS A 177 -28.18 -1.09 15.25
C LYS A 177 -27.22 -2.07 14.57
N SER A 178 -27.41 -2.36 13.27
CA SER A 178 -26.51 -3.27 12.56
C SER A 178 -25.11 -2.68 12.37
N VAL A 179 -24.98 -1.35 12.35
CA VAL A 179 -23.68 -0.67 12.21
C VAL A 179 -22.87 -0.82 13.49
N GLU A 180 -23.50 -0.77 14.66
CA GLU A 180 -22.83 -0.96 15.96
C GLU A 180 -22.26 -2.37 16.10
N GLU A 181 -23.02 -3.40 15.72
CA GLU A 181 -22.55 -4.79 15.74
C GLU A 181 -21.31 -5.00 14.86
N GLU A 182 -21.32 -4.46 13.63
CA GLU A 182 -20.16 -4.51 12.74
C GLU A 182 -18.95 -3.75 13.28
N LEU A 183 -19.16 -2.64 14.00
CA LEU A 183 -18.07 -1.87 14.61
C LEU A 183 -17.39 -2.69 15.70
N VAL A 184 -18.15 -3.39 16.54
CA VAL A 184 -17.62 -4.28 17.58
C VAL A 184 -16.82 -5.41 16.97
N GLU A 185 -17.32 -6.04 15.90
CA GLU A 185 -16.60 -7.11 15.19
C GLU A 185 -15.26 -6.62 14.62
N ASP A 186 -15.25 -5.42 14.04
CA ASP A 186 -14.04 -4.79 13.52
C ASP A 186 -13.05 -4.43 14.65
N MET A 187 -13.54 -3.94 15.78
CA MET A 187 -12.70 -3.70 16.97
C MET A 187 -12.07 -4.99 17.50
N MET A 188 -12.86 -6.07 17.62
CA MET A 188 -12.35 -7.37 18.07
C MET A 188 -11.29 -7.92 17.10
N SER A 189 -11.50 -7.75 15.79
CA SER A 189 -10.52 -8.12 14.76
C SER A 189 -9.20 -7.34 14.89
N LEU A 190 -9.28 -6.03 15.18
CA LEU A 190 -8.09 -5.22 15.45
C LEU A 190 -7.37 -5.70 16.71
N VAL A 191 -8.09 -5.88 17.82
CA VAL A 191 -7.52 -6.35 19.10
C VAL A 191 -6.84 -7.72 18.92
N ALA A 192 -7.47 -8.65 18.20
CA ALA A 192 -6.89 -9.95 17.87
C ALA A 192 -5.60 -9.82 17.05
N SER A 193 -5.60 -8.97 16.02
CA SER A 193 -4.42 -8.69 15.18
C SER A 193 -3.25 -8.12 16.00
N PHE A 194 -3.52 -7.13 16.86
CA PHE A 194 -2.50 -6.55 17.75
C PHE A 194 -2.00 -7.56 18.79
N SER A 195 -2.90 -8.37 19.37
CA SER A 195 -2.55 -9.40 20.35
C SER A 195 -1.66 -10.48 19.72
N GLY A 196 -2.01 -10.94 18.51
CA GLY A 196 -1.22 -11.90 17.74
C GLY A 196 0.18 -11.35 17.39
N LYS A 197 0.27 -10.10 16.91
CA LYS A 197 1.55 -9.43 16.64
C LYS A 197 2.40 -9.27 17.90
N SER A 198 1.79 -8.85 19.01
CA SER A 198 2.47 -8.71 20.30
C SER A 198 3.00 -10.05 20.82
N TYR A 199 2.20 -11.11 20.72
CA TYR A 199 2.63 -12.47 21.06
C TYR A 199 3.77 -12.96 20.15
N GLY A 200 3.66 -12.71 18.84
CA GLY A 200 4.72 -13.02 17.87
C GLY A 200 6.05 -12.33 18.21
N LEU A 201 6.00 -11.05 18.57
CA LEU A 201 7.17 -10.28 19.00
C LEU A 201 7.79 -10.84 20.29
N ARG A 202 6.98 -11.20 21.28
CA ARG A 202 7.45 -11.83 22.54
C ARG A 202 8.10 -13.19 22.27
N SER A 203 7.48 -14.02 21.44
CA SER A 203 8.01 -15.33 21.05
C SER A 203 9.35 -15.21 20.32
N ARG A 204 9.47 -14.25 19.39
CA ARG A 204 10.72 -13.98 18.67
C ARG A 204 11.85 -13.57 19.63
N LYS A 205 11.58 -12.61 20.52
CA LYS A 205 12.55 -12.18 21.55
C LYS A 205 12.99 -13.33 22.46
N ARG A 206 12.07 -14.22 22.85
CA ARG A 206 12.39 -15.40 23.68
C ARG A 206 13.28 -16.39 22.93
N ARG A 207 13.01 -16.63 21.64
CA ARG A 207 13.85 -17.50 20.79
C ARG A 207 15.25 -16.92 20.60
N GLU A 208 15.36 -15.61 20.36
CA GLU A 208 16.65 -14.90 20.26
C GLU A 208 17.46 -15.03 21.57
N LYS A 209 16.83 -14.77 22.72
CA LYS A 209 17.49 -14.93 24.04
C LYS A 209 17.94 -16.36 24.31
N ASN A 210 17.11 -17.35 24.00
CA ASN A 210 17.46 -18.77 24.18
C ASN A 210 18.61 -19.20 23.27
N LYS A 211 18.66 -18.73 22.02
CA LYS A 211 19.78 -18.98 21.11
C LYS A 211 21.08 -18.38 21.66
N MET A 212 21.05 -17.13 22.11
CA MET A 212 22.22 -16.46 22.70
C MET A 212 22.73 -17.19 23.95
N MET A 213 21.83 -17.62 24.84
CA MET A 213 22.19 -18.43 26.02
C MET A 213 22.77 -19.78 25.63
N SER A 214 22.20 -20.47 24.63
CA SER A 214 22.73 -21.75 24.17
C SER A 214 24.11 -21.63 23.55
N GLN A 215 24.40 -20.53 22.86
CA GLN A 215 25.71 -20.27 22.27
C GLN A 215 26.74 -20.00 23.36
N LYS A 216 26.42 -19.12 24.32
CA LYS A 216 27.27 -18.83 25.47
C LYS A 216 27.56 -20.08 26.32
N ASN A 217 26.58 -20.96 26.49
CA ASN A 217 26.79 -22.23 27.19
C ASN A 217 27.71 -23.18 26.42
N LYS A 218 27.68 -23.19 25.09
CA LYS A 218 28.61 -24.00 24.28
C LYS A 218 30.05 -23.50 24.40
N GLU A 219 30.25 -22.18 24.36
CA GLU A 219 31.56 -21.54 24.56
C GLU A 219 32.13 -21.88 25.94
N LEU A 220 31.33 -21.70 27.00
CA LEU A 220 31.74 -22.03 28.36
C LEU A 220 32.09 -23.51 28.54
N LEU A 221 31.33 -24.42 27.90
CA LEU A 221 31.64 -25.85 27.92
C LEU A 221 32.93 -26.16 27.17
N SER A 222 33.24 -25.50 26.06
CA SER A 222 34.52 -25.68 25.38
C SER A 222 35.71 -25.20 26.21
N GLU A 223 35.58 -24.07 26.90
CA GLU A 223 36.61 -23.55 27.81
C GLU A 223 36.85 -24.50 28.98
N LEU A 224 35.78 -25.00 29.61
CA LEU A 224 35.87 -25.96 30.71
C LEU A 224 36.51 -27.28 30.29
N MET A 225 36.17 -27.79 29.10
CA MET A 225 36.78 -29.01 28.56
C MET A 225 38.28 -28.79 28.30
N ALA A 226 38.67 -27.68 27.68
CA ALA A 226 40.08 -27.35 27.46
C ALA A 226 40.88 -27.26 28.77
N ALA A 227 40.32 -26.61 29.79
CA ALA A 227 40.94 -26.52 31.12
C ALA A 227 41.07 -27.89 31.81
N SER A 228 40.09 -28.77 31.67
CA SER A 228 40.17 -30.14 32.20
C SER A 228 41.29 -30.93 31.54
N TYR A 229 41.40 -30.88 30.21
CA TYR A 229 42.48 -31.56 29.48
C TYR A 229 43.86 -31.06 29.89
N ALA A 230 44.01 -29.74 30.06
CA ALA A 230 45.26 -29.14 30.53
C ALA A 230 45.63 -29.56 31.96
N LYS A 231 44.63 -29.76 32.82
CA LYS A 231 44.85 -30.26 34.18
C LYS A 231 45.30 -31.73 34.18
N ASP A 232 44.64 -32.56 33.38
CA ASP A 232 44.97 -34.00 33.27
C ASP A 232 46.37 -34.21 32.68
N THR A 233 46.82 -33.35 31.76
CA THR A 233 48.19 -33.40 31.22
C THR A 233 49.23 -32.95 32.24
N LEU A 234 48.96 -31.89 33.02
CA LEU A 234 49.84 -31.47 34.11
C LEU A 234 50.00 -32.55 35.17
N GLU A 235 48.91 -33.22 35.58
CA GLU A 235 48.95 -34.29 36.58
C GLU A 235 49.76 -35.50 36.09
N LYS A 236 49.68 -35.82 34.78
CA LYS A 236 50.54 -36.83 34.15
C LYS A 236 52.01 -36.42 34.10
N ILE A 237 52.29 -35.15 33.79
CA ILE A 237 53.66 -34.61 33.75
C ILE A 237 54.27 -34.62 35.16
N GLU A 238 53.52 -34.19 36.19
CA GLU A 238 53.96 -34.23 37.58
C GLU A 238 54.25 -35.66 38.04
N LYS A 239 53.38 -36.61 37.67
CA LYS A 239 53.61 -38.02 37.95
C LYS A 239 54.89 -38.55 37.29
N LEU A 240 55.12 -38.25 36.01
CA LEU A 240 56.35 -38.62 35.30
C LEU A 240 57.60 -37.97 35.92
N LEU A 241 57.49 -36.71 36.38
CA LEU A 241 58.58 -36.01 37.07
C LEU A 241 58.86 -36.56 38.48
N SER A 242 57.87 -37.19 39.13
CA SER A 242 58.03 -37.84 40.44
C SER A 242 58.61 -39.26 40.36
N GLU A 243 58.44 -39.94 39.22
CA GLU A 243 59.00 -41.28 38.96
C GLU A 243 60.43 -41.21 38.38
N SER A 244 60.92 -40.02 38.04
CA SER A 244 62.26 -39.76 37.51
C SER A 244 63.23 -39.33 38.62
N ASP A 245 63.91 -40.28 39.27
CA ASP A 245 65.00 -39.98 40.21
C ASP A 245 66.22 -39.36 39.48
N ASP A 246 66.59 -38.16 39.94
CA ASP A 246 67.86 -37.45 39.81
C ASP A 246 68.69 -37.56 38.51
N SER A 247 68.49 -36.58 37.62
CA SER A 247 69.64 -35.78 37.18
C SER A 247 69.23 -34.32 36.93
N VAL A 248 69.88 -33.41 37.65
CA VAL A 248 69.64 -31.95 37.68
C VAL A 248 69.87 -31.25 36.31
N ILE A 249 70.21 -32.00 35.26
CA ILE A 249 70.66 -31.47 33.96
C ILE A 249 69.51 -31.39 32.93
N GLU A 250 68.45 -32.19 33.05
CA GLU A 250 67.32 -32.17 32.09
C GLU A 250 66.22 -31.14 32.42
N LYS A 251 66.03 -30.80 33.70
CA LYS A 251 65.03 -29.79 34.14
C LYS A 251 65.29 -28.39 33.56
N ARG A 252 66.55 -28.03 33.29
CA ARG A 252 66.91 -26.75 32.64
C ARG A 252 66.63 -26.73 31.14
N LYS A 253 66.69 -27.87 30.43
CA LYS A 253 66.35 -27.93 28.99
C LYS A 253 64.84 -27.87 28.75
N LEU A 254 64.05 -28.52 29.60
CA LEU A 254 62.58 -28.48 29.51
C LEU A 254 62.00 -27.09 29.81
N THR A 255 62.58 -26.34 30.75
CA THR A 255 62.11 -24.97 31.06
C THR A 255 62.35 -23.99 29.91
N VAL A 256 63.44 -24.16 29.14
CA VAL A 256 63.75 -23.29 27.98
C VAL A 256 62.82 -23.59 26.80
N ILE A 257 62.46 -24.85 26.58
CA ILE A 257 61.49 -25.24 25.53
C ILE A 257 60.09 -24.70 25.87
N LEU A 258 59.71 -24.71 27.16
CA LEU A 258 58.43 -24.18 27.62
C LEU A 258 58.33 -22.64 27.53
N SER A 259 59.46 -21.90 27.59
CA SER A 259 59.46 -20.44 27.38
C SER A 259 59.49 -20.01 25.90
N GLN A 260 59.91 -20.90 24.99
CA GLN A 260 59.93 -20.59 23.55
C GLN A 260 58.61 -20.94 22.85
N ASN A 261 57.87 -21.93 23.35
CA ASN A 261 56.56 -22.30 22.79
C ASN A 261 55.38 -21.43 23.30
N SER A 262 55.62 -20.46 24.18
CA SER A 262 54.58 -19.53 24.66
C SER A 262 54.46 -18.24 23.84
N GLU A 263 55.33 -18.01 22.84
CA GLU A 263 55.24 -16.84 21.95
C GLU A 263 54.65 -17.13 20.56
N ASP A 264 54.59 -18.40 20.13
CA ASP A 264 54.19 -18.75 18.75
C ASP A 264 52.69 -19.08 18.55
N ASP A 265 51.87 -19.17 19.60
CA ASP A 265 50.43 -19.48 19.49
C ASP A 265 49.52 -18.24 19.59
N PHE A 266 50.03 -17.02 19.32
CA PHE A 266 49.21 -15.79 19.30
C PHE A 266 48.91 -15.22 17.91
N PHE A 267 49.30 -15.89 16.82
CA PHE A 267 48.87 -15.52 15.46
C PHE A 267 48.67 -16.75 14.57
N GLU A 268 47.47 -17.34 14.63
CA GLU A 268 46.68 -17.79 13.46
C GLU A 268 45.20 -18.01 13.82
#